data_AF-A0A5B1QIL0-F1
#
_entry.id   AF-A0A5B1QIL0-F1
#
_cell.length_a   1.000
_cell.length_b   1.000
_cell.length_c   1.000
_cell.angle_alpha   90.00
_cell.angle_beta   90.00
_cell.angle_gamma   90.00
#
_symmetry.space_group_name_H-M   'P 1'
#
loop_
_entity.id
_entity.type
_entity.pdbx_description
1 polymer ?
#
loop_
_entity_poly.entity_id
_entity_poly.type
_entity_poly.pdbx_seq_one_letter_code
_entity_poly.pdbx_strand_id
1 'polypeptide(L)'
;MTWLARARPSLSSSSTRIYHTRSYSLAWRSWLPKLPPSLKNAVGQADPEATSKVPGARSNTTKSFTEYVKYPEVKYQIGTAFVVSGVIYYIAARKTNQETLATERLIADPAHSGLPKDVRRANKAQMRQDLIRRGKETFQYISFVPKLVRRVFTTLYVLVADKYLNALEGERAVYWITGVNCVVWMAWQVPRFRPFMRAHMTHDPLSGKAYTMLTSMFSHASFLHLLSNTTALLGLSSVLSVWMAHTHDIVSRLPQAREMYHFFAFFASANLFSTLISHHIATRVVFPRIIGQISKNPSAIYSITPVSRWTSFARTSTGRNNFVGISSTKAPASATSVEVEATISQTVPHILPSLGSSGATFAAFMLTAVSYPTLDLPPISPFGSPAFTVPIIYGVGGLMMLSYNGILRGWRLFDHAAHLGGAAFGTAYSFHGFRFWDWARRHVGGEKPTEKVTKSK
;
A
#
# COMPACT_ATOMS: atom_id res chain seq x y z
N MET A 1 73.67 20.33 1.64
CA MET A 1 74.62 19.22 1.37
C MET A 1 73.85 18.13 0.64
N THR A 2 73.87 18.14 -0.70
CA THR A 2 74.75 17.27 -1.53
C THR A 2 74.46 15.79 -1.30
N TRP A 3 73.65 15.18 -2.18
CA TRP A 3 74.12 14.36 -3.32
C TRP A 3 74.77 13.04 -2.88
N LEU A 4 74.19 11.91 -3.30
CA LEU A 4 74.91 10.99 -4.18
C LEU A 4 73.95 10.05 -4.91
N ALA A 5 73.99 10.17 -6.23
CA ALA A 5 73.36 9.32 -7.21
C ALA A 5 74.12 7.99 -7.36
N ARG A 6 73.43 6.94 -7.81
CA ARG A 6 74.04 6.02 -8.78
C ARG A 6 73.02 5.52 -9.79
N ALA A 7 73.50 5.48 -11.02
CA ALA A 7 72.75 5.33 -12.26
C ALA A 7 72.40 3.87 -12.61
N ARG A 8 71.40 3.77 -13.50
CA ARG A 8 70.87 2.66 -14.33
C ARG A 8 71.98 1.93 -15.14
N PRO A 9 71.77 0.76 -15.82
CA PRO A 9 70.54 0.42 -16.56
C PRO A 9 70.15 -1.06 -16.84
N SER A 10 68.91 -1.16 -17.34
CA SER A 10 68.36 -2.01 -18.42
C SER A 10 67.97 -3.50 -18.25
N LEU A 11 66.84 -3.77 -18.92
CA LEU A 11 66.39 -5.00 -19.59
C LEU A 11 65.62 -6.08 -18.81
N SER A 12 64.30 -5.99 -18.99
CA SER A 12 63.46 -7.00 -19.68
C SER A 12 62.42 -7.77 -18.87
N SER A 13 61.31 -8.02 -19.58
CA SER A 13 60.22 -8.95 -19.30
C SER A 13 59.12 -8.48 -18.34
N SER A 14 58.11 -7.89 -18.99
CA SER A 14 56.68 -8.11 -18.77
C SER A 14 56.30 -9.35 -17.95
N SER A 15 55.61 -9.13 -16.82
CA SER A 15 54.57 -10.02 -16.26
C SER A 15 53.86 -9.31 -15.10
N THR A 16 52.92 -8.42 -15.42
CA THR A 16 52.04 -7.82 -14.41
C THR A 16 51.06 -8.90 -13.94
N ARG A 17 51.36 -9.49 -12.78
CA ARG A 17 50.52 -10.45 -12.09
C ARG A 17 49.28 -9.71 -11.57
N ILE A 18 48.19 -9.74 -12.34
CA ILE A 18 46.89 -9.18 -11.93
C ILE A 18 46.31 -10.09 -10.86
N TYR A 19 46.13 -9.53 -9.65
CA TYR A 19 45.38 -10.16 -8.58
C TYR A 19 43.91 -10.32 -9.01
N HIS A 20 43.47 -11.57 -9.17
CA HIS A 20 42.06 -11.91 -9.36
C HIS A 20 41.26 -11.55 -8.10
N THR A 21 40.59 -10.40 -8.09
CA THR A 21 39.45 -10.18 -7.20
C THR A 21 38.24 -10.87 -7.84
N ARG A 22 37.84 -12.02 -7.28
CA ARG A 22 36.59 -12.70 -7.65
C ARG A 22 35.42 -11.78 -7.32
N SER A 23 34.90 -11.09 -8.33
CA SER A 23 33.58 -10.47 -8.30
C SER A 23 32.54 -11.59 -8.35
N TYR A 24 31.87 -11.87 -7.23
CA TYR A 24 30.70 -12.72 -7.19
C TYR A 24 29.54 -12.00 -7.89
N SER A 25 29.51 -12.03 -9.22
CA SER A 25 28.29 -11.80 -9.98
C SER A 25 27.40 -13.03 -9.79
N LEU A 26 26.53 -12.99 -8.78
CA LEU A 26 25.37 -13.89 -8.69
C LEU A 26 24.49 -13.61 -9.91
N ALA A 27 24.76 -14.34 -10.99
CA ALA A 27 24.00 -14.29 -12.22
C ALA A 27 22.58 -14.80 -11.95
N TRP A 28 21.63 -13.87 -11.94
CA TRP A 28 20.18 -14.07 -11.88
C TRP A 28 19.63 -14.76 -13.16
N ARG A 29 20.17 -15.91 -13.54
CA ARG A 29 19.78 -16.65 -14.76
C ARG A 29 18.87 -17.86 -14.51
N SER A 30 18.45 -18.13 -13.29
CA SER A 30 17.67 -19.34 -12.95
C SER A 30 16.15 -19.23 -13.13
N TRP A 31 15.62 -18.12 -13.67
CA TRP A 31 14.17 -17.88 -13.78
C TRP A 31 13.67 -17.52 -15.18
N LEU A 32 14.50 -17.75 -16.21
CA LEU A 32 13.98 -17.84 -17.58
C LEU A 32 13.54 -19.30 -17.83
N PRO A 33 12.37 -19.53 -18.46
CA PRO A 33 12.00 -20.88 -18.86
C PRO A 33 13.11 -21.47 -19.72
N LYS A 34 13.58 -22.68 -19.36
CA LYS A 34 14.58 -23.40 -20.15
C LYS A 34 14.02 -23.57 -21.57
N LEU A 35 14.74 -23.05 -22.57
CA LEU A 35 14.40 -23.27 -23.98
C LEU A 35 14.27 -24.78 -24.24
N PRO A 36 13.23 -25.25 -24.94
CA PRO A 36 13.11 -26.65 -25.30
C PRO A 36 14.32 -27.11 -26.13
N PRO A 37 14.74 -28.39 -26.04
CA PRO A 37 15.94 -28.90 -26.71
C PRO A 37 15.99 -28.61 -28.22
N SER A 38 14.84 -28.52 -28.88
CA SER A 38 14.71 -28.20 -30.31
C SER A 38 15.30 -26.84 -30.71
N LEU A 39 15.29 -25.85 -29.81
CA LEU A 39 15.84 -24.51 -30.05
C LEU A 39 17.35 -24.41 -29.75
N LYS A 40 17.93 -25.37 -29.03
CA LYS A 40 19.38 -25.43 -28.82
C LYS A 40 20.11 -25.96 -30.05
N ASN A 41 19.51 -26.93 -30.75
CA ASN A 41 20.12 -27.54 -31.92
C ASN A 41 20.04 -26.63 -33.15
N ALA A 42 19.06 -25.73 -33.23
CA ALA A 42 18.92 -24.76 -34.32
C ALA A 42 19.95 -23.61 -34.29
N VAL A 43 20.64 -23.40 -33.17
CA VAL A 43 21.63 -22.32 -33.00
C VAL A 43 23.08 -22.83 -33.17
N GLY A 44 23.28 -24.15 -33.29
CA GLY A 44 24.60 -24.78 -33.34
C GLY A 44 25.09 -25.26 -34.71
N GLN A 45 24.26 -25.20 -35.75
CA GLN A 45 24.63 -25.61 -37.11
C GLN A 45 24.13 -24.59 -38.12
N ALA A 46 24.87 -23.50 -38.26
CA ALA A 46 24.85 -22.69 -39.47
C ALA A 46 26.19 -22.96 -40.18
N ASP A 47 26.20 -24.00 -41.02
CA ASP A 47 27.26 -24.22 -42.00
C ASP A 47 27.15 -23.14 -43.08
N PRO A 48 28.23 -22.43 -43.49
CA PRO A 48 28.12 -21.33 -44.43
C PRO A 48 27.89 -21.75 -45.89
N GLU A 49 27.77 -23.04 -46.19
CA GLU A 49 27.85 -23.55 -47.56
C GLU A 49 26.81 -24.66 -47.83
N ALA A 50 25.57 -24.27 -48.10
CA ALA A 50 24.56 -25.18 -48.65
C ALA A 50 23.43 -24.42 -49.38
N THR A 51 23.78 -23.71 -50.44
CA THR A 51 22.83 -23.28 -51.47
C THR A 51 22.60 -24.43 -52.46
N SER A 52 21.59 -25.28 -52.23
CA SER A 52 20.83 -25.89 -53.33
C SER A 52 19.59 -26.65 -52.85
N LYS A 53 18.43 -26.25 -53.39
CA LYS A 53 17.23 -27.05 -53.70
C LYS A 53 16.70 -28.03 -52.62
N VAL A 54 15.64 -27.60 -51.93
CA VAL A 54 14.60 -28.52 -51.41
C VAL A 54 13.22 -27.98 -51.83
N PRO A 55 12.41 -28.73 -52.60
CA PRO A 55 11.03 -28.38 -52.90
C PRO A 55 10.12 -28.70 -51.71
N GLY A 56 9.22 -27.78 -51.36
CA GLY A 56 7.97 -28.10 -50.64
C GLY A 56 8.12 -28.56 -49.19
N ALA A 57 8.78 -27.79 -48.33
CA ALA A 57 8.60 -27.94 -46.88
C ALA A 57 7.40 -27.11 -46.43
N ARG A 58 6.33 -27.78 -46.00
CA ARG A 58 5.17 -27.22 -45.30
C ARG A 58 5.60 -26.08 -44.37
N SER A 59 4.87 -24.96 -44.43
CA SER A 59 4.98 -23.87 -43.46
C SER A 59 4.80 -24.41 -42.04
N ASN A 60 5.89 -24.73 -41.36
CA ASN A 60 5.88 -24.81 -39.91
C ASN A 60 5.65 -23.39 -39.44
N THR A 61 4.39 -23.04 -39.17
CA THR A 61 4.02 -21.82 -38.48
C THR A 61 4.69 -21.86 -37.10
N THR A 62 5.89 -21.28 -37.00
CA THR A 62 6.52 -20.98 -35.73
C THR A 62 5.54 -20.12 -34.95
N LYS A 63 4.91 -20.72 -33.94
CA LYS A 63 3.97 -20.05 -33.04
C LYS A 63 4.58 -18.73 -32.57
N SER A 64 3.82 -17.65 -32.67
CA SER A 64 4.25 -16.31 -32.25
C SER A 64 4.63 -16.34 -30.77
N PHE A 65 5.61 -15.55 -30.35
CA PHE A 65 5.99 -15.39 -28.93
C PHE A 65 4.77 -15.11 -28.03
N THR A 66 3.79 -14.36 -28.53
CA THR A 66 2.55 -14.05 -27.81
C THR A 66 1.68 -15.27 -27.52
N GLU A 67 1.81 -16.34 -28.29
CA GLU A 67 1.08 -17.60 -28.12
C GLU A 67 1.65 -18.45 -26.96
N TYR A 68 2.90 -18.19 -26.56
CA TYR A 68 3.54 -18.84 -25.40
C TYR A 68 3.37 -18.06 -24.09
N VAL A 69 2.97 -16.80 -24.15
CA VAL A 69 2.79 -15.95 -22.97
C VAL A 69 1.44 -16.23 -22.33
N LYS A 70 1.43 -16.92 -21.19
CA LYS A 70 0.23 -17.11 -20.38
C LYS A 70 -0.13 -15.82 -19.63
N TYR A 71 -1.39 -15.41 -19.73
CA TYR A 71 -1.91 -14.30 -18.95
C TYR A 71 -2.04 -14.66 -17.47
N PRO A 72 -1.70 -13.76 -16.54
CA PRO A 72 -1.88 -14.00 -15.12
C PRO A 72 -3.35 -14.29 -14.77
N GLU A 73 -3.58 -15.34 -13.99
CA GLU A 73 -4.90 -15.61 -13.43
C GLU A 73 -5.22 -14.62 -12.30
N VAL A 74 -6.47 -14.15 -12.24
CA VAL A 74 -6.93 -13.17 -11.23
C VAL A 74 -7.90 -13.80 -10.21
N LYS A 75 -8.26 -15.07 -10.41
CA LYS A 75 -9.30 -15.76 -9.63
C LYS A 75 -8.97 -15.85 -8.13
N TYR A 76 -7.70 -16.08 -7.79
CA TYR A 76 -7.25 -16.18 -6.40
C TYR A 76 -7.28 -14.82 -5.69
N GLN A 77 -7.02 -13.73 -6.40
CA GLN A 77 -7.05 -12.37 -5.90
C GLN A 77 -8.49 -11.92 -5.64
N ILE A 78 -9.41 -12.26 -6.54
CA ILE A 78 -10.85 -12.06 -6.36
C ILE A 78 -11.31 -12.83 -5.11
N GLY A 79 -11.05 -14.14 -5.07
CA GLY A 79 -11.42 -14.98 -3.94
C GLY A 79 -10.84 -14.46 -2.61
N THR A 80 -9.58 -14.07 -2.59
CA THR A 80 -8.93 -13.51 -1.39
C THR A 80 -9.59 -12.20 -0.96
N ALA A 81 -9.85 -11.28 -1.89
CA ALA A 81 -10.48 -10.00 -1.56
C ALA A 81 -11.84 -10.18 -0.90
N PHE A 82 -12.70 -11.08 -1.42
CA PHE A 82 -14.03 -11.34 -0.86
C PHE A 82 -13.99 -12.17 0.42
N VAL A 83 -13.25 -13.29 0.43
CA VAL A 83 -13.20 -14.21 1.58
C VAL A 83 -12.52 -13.54 2.77
N VAL A 84 -11.36 -12.90 2.58
CA VAL A 84 -10.66 -12.22 3.67
C VAL A 84 -11.48 -11.04 4.18
N SER A 85 -12.12 -10.26 3.30
CA SER A 85 -13.06 -9.21 3.73
C SER A 85 -14.20 -9.77 4.57
N GLY A 86 -14.84 -10.85 4.11
CA GLY A 86 -15.93 -11.51 4.86
C GLY A 86 -15.49 -12.00 6.23
N VAL A 87 -14.32 -12.63 6.33
CA VAL A 87 -13.73 -13.09 7.60
C VAL A 87 -13.44 -11.91 8.53
N ILE A 88 -12.86 -10.82 8.02
CA ILE A 88 -12.57 -9.63 8.81
C ILE A 88 -13.87 -8.99 9.33
N TYR A 89 -14.90 -8.87 8.48
CA TYR A 89 -16.22 -8.38 8.90
C TYR A 89 -16.85 -9.29 9.95
N TYR A 90 -16.75 -10.61 9.80
CA TYR A 90 -17.25 -11.56 10.79
C TYR A 90 -16.54 -11.39 12.14
N ILE A 91 -15.21 -11.32 12.15
CA ILE A 91 -14.43 -11.15 13.39
C ILE A 91 -14.75 -9.80 14.04
N ALA A 92 -14.77 -8.73 13.25
CA ALA A 92 -15.07 -7.38 13.72
C ALA A 92 -16.48 -7.30 14.33
N ALA A 93 -17.50 -7.81 13.62
CA ALA A 93 -18.88 -7.82 14.10
C ALA A 93 -19.03 -8.63 15.39
N ARG A 94 -18.38 -9.80 15.48
CA ARG A 94 -18.39 -10.63 16.69
C ARG A 94 -17.72 -9.91 17.86
N LYS A 95 -16.56 -9.28 17.65
CA LYS A 95 -15.86 -8.51 18.69
C LYS A 95 -16.68 -7.32 19.18
N THR A 96 -17.31 -6.57 18.26
CA THR A 96 -18.22 -5.49 18.63
C THR A 96 -19.39 -5.98 19.48
N ASN A 97 -20.02 -7.10 19.10
CA ASN A 97 -21.13 -7.68 19.86
C ASN A 97 -20.69 -8.13 21.26
N GLN A 98 -19.54 -8.81 21.37
CA GLN A 98 -19.00 -9.26 22.65
C GLN A 98 -18.72 -8.10 23.59
N GLU A 99 -18.08 -7.04 23.12
CA GLU A 99 -17.80 -5.87 23.97
C GLU A 99 -19.07 -5.08 24.34
N THR A 100 -20.00 -4.96 23.41
CA THR A 100 -21.28 -4.30 23.69
C THR A 100 -22.06 -5.07 24.74
N LEU A 101 -22.15 -6.40 24.61
CA LEU A 101 -22.82 -7.26 25.58
C LEU A 101 -22.15 -7.23 26.96
N ALA A 102 -20.81 -7.25 26.99
CA ALA A 102 -20.07 -7.11 28.25
C ALA A 102 -20.38 -5.76 28.92
N THR A 103 -20.51 -4.69 28.13
CA THR A 103 -20.87 -3.36 28.64
C THR A 103 -22.32 -3.33 29.14
N GLU A 104 -23.28 -3.94 28.43
CA GLU A 104 -24.67 -4.05 28.87
C GLU A 104 -24.80 -4.80 30.20
N ARG A 105 -24.05 -5.90 30.36
CA ARG A 105 -24.01 -6.68 31.61
C ARG A 105 -23.47 -5.87 32.77
N LEU A 106 -22.41 -5.08 32.55
CA LEU A 106 -21.86 -4.19 33.57
C LEU A 106 -22.84 -3.08 33.95
N ILE A 107 -23.58 -2.51 33.00
CA ILE A 107 -24.61 -1.51 33.30
C ILE A 107 -25.77 -2.11 34.11
N ALA A 108 -26.11 -3.37 33.86
CA ALA A 108 -27.17 -4.08 34.58
C ALA A 108 -26.78 -4.53 35.99
N ASP A 109 -25.48 -4.59 36.30
CA ASP A 109 -24.97 -5.00 37.61
C ASP A 109 -25.19 -3.90 38.67
N PRO A 110 -25.93 -4.17 39.76
CA PRO A 110 -26.14 -3.21 40.85
C PRO A 110 -24.83 -2.67 41.46
N ALA A 111 -23.74 -3.44 41.45
CA ALA A 111 -22.44 -3.00 41.94
C ALA A 111 -21.85 -1.84 41.13
N HIS A 112 -22.33 -1.63 39.91
CA HIS A 112 -21.85 -0.62 38.97
C HIS A 112 -22.90 0.48 38.68
N SER A 113 -23.81 0.73 39.63
CA SER A 113 -24.91 1.71 39.51
C SER A 113 -24.49 3.15 39.14
N GLY A 114 -23.23 3.52 39.36
CA GLY A 114 -22.66 4.81 38.94
C GLY A 114 -22.27 4.91 37.46
N LEU A 115 -22.34 3.82 36.67
CA LEU A 115 -22.03 3.85 35.25
C LEU A 115 -23.13 4.55 34.43
N PRO A 116 -22.77 5.27 33.36
CA PRO A 116 -23.75 5.77 32.40
C PRO A 116 -24.61 4.64 31.82
N LYS A 117 -25.90 4.89 31.62
CA LYS A 117 -26.81 3.91 30.98
C LYS A 117 -26.58 3.73 29.47
N ASP A 118 -25.93 4.70 28.83
CA ASP A 118 -25.55 4.61 27.43
C ASP A 118 -24.29 3.75 27.27
N VAL A 119 -24.36 2.75 26.38
CA VAL A 119 -23.27 1.76 26.21
C VAL A 119 -21.96 2.39 25.74
N ARG A 120 -21.97 3.45 24.92
CA ARG A 120 -20.73 4.12 24.48
C ARG A 120 -20.11 4.90 25.63
N ARG A 121 -20.92 5.63 26.38
CA ARG A 121 -20.46 6.38 27.57
C ARG A 121 -19.94 5.45 28.67
N ALA A 122 -20.63 4.34 28.92
CA ALA A 122 -20.18 3.32 29.86
C ALA A 122 -18.85 2.70 29.43
N ASN A 123 -18.71 2.32 28.16
CA ASN A 123 -17.46 1.78 27.63
C ASN A 123 -16.30 2.77 27.74
N LYS A 124 -16.54 4.06 27.45
CA LYS A 124 -15.54 5.12 27.63
C LYS A 124 -15.15 5.31 29.10
N ALA A 125 -16.10 5.21 30.04
CA ALA A 125 -15.83 5.28 31.48
C ALA A 125 -14.99 4.08 31.94
N GLN A 126 -15.31 2.87 31.49
CA GLN A 126 -14.52 1.67 31.74
C GLN A 126 -13.09 1.81 31.21
N MET A 127 -12.93 2.31 29.98
CA MET A 127 -11.62 2.53 29.39
C MET A 127 -10.77 3.52 30.21
N ARG A 128 -11.37 4.59 30.73
CA ARG A 128 -10.69 5.52 31.63
C ARG A 128 -10.15 4.79 32.86
N GLN A 129 -10.97 3.96 33.50
CA GLN A 129 -10.56 3.18 34.66
C GLN A 129 -9.43 2.19 34.31
N ASP A 130 -9.52 1.51 33.17
CA ASP A 130 -8.48 0.59 32.69
C ASP A 130 -7.16 1.31 32.41
N LEU A 131 -7.18 2.49 31.80
CA LEU A 131 -5.98 3.30 31.57
C LEU A 131 -5.36 3.77 32.89
N ILE A 132 -6.17 4.17 33.86
CA ILE A 132 -5.66 4.55 35.20
C ILE A 132 -5.01 3.33 35.87
N ARG A 133 -5.67 2.17 35.83
CA ARG A 133 -5.19 0.92 36.42
C ARG A 133 -3.87 0.47 35.80
N ARG A 134 -3.80 0.37 34.47
CA ARG A 134 -2.57 0.02 33.73
C ARG A 134 -1.44 1.01 33.99
N GLY A 135 -1.76 2.29 34.15
CA GLY A 135 -0.80 3.32 34.51
C GLY A 135 -0.19 3.04 35.88
N LYS A 136 -1.02 2.80 36.90
CA LYS A 136 -0.59 2.44 38.25
C LYS A 136 0.29 1.18 38.25
N GLU A 137 -0.16 0.11 37.60
CA GLU A 137 0.60 -1.14 37.45
C GLU A 137 1.97 -0.86 36.81
N THR A 138 2.01 -0.13 35.69
CA THR A 138 3.26 0.22 34.99
C THR A 138 4.20 1.02 35.89
N PHE A 139 3.68 2.01 36.63
CA PHE A 139 4.49 2.84 37.55
C PHE A 139 5.03 2.05 38.74
N GLN A 140 4.32 1.00 39.18
CA GLN A 140 4.84 0.07 40.18
C GLN A 140 6.01 -0.76 39.62
N TYR A 141 5.90 -1.25 38.38
CA TYR A 141 6.98 -2.01 37.73
C TYR A 141 8.25 -1.20 37.50
N ILE A 142 8.14 0.09 37.16
CA ILE A 142 9.30 0.97 36.96
C ILE A 142 9.75 1.72 38.23
N SER A 143 9.33 1.24 39.41
CA SER A 143 9.66 1.86 40.70
C SER A 143 11.16 1.82 41.04
N PHE A 144 11.97 1.04 40.34
CA PHE A 144 13.43 1.03 40.46
C PHE A 144 14.11 2.22 39.75
N VAL A 145 13.41 2.89 38.82
CA VAL A 145 13.97 3.93 37.96
C VAL A 145 14.08 5.28 38.72
N PRO A 146 15.11 6.11 38.48
CA PRO A 146 15.29 7.41 39.15
C PRO A 146 14.06 8.32 39.07
N LYS A 147 13.85 9.15 40.12
CA LYS A 147 12.67 10.02 40.27
C LYS A 147 12.42 10.92 39.05
N LEU A 148 13.48 11.48 38.47
CA LEU A 148 13.37 12.35 37.29
C LEU A 148 12.79 11.60 36.08
N VAL A 149 13.34 10.42 35.79
CA VAL A 149 12.91 9.58 34.67
C VAL A 149 11.48 9.07 34.90
N ARG A 150 11.13 8.69 36.14
CA ARG A 150 9.75 8.33 36.50
C ARG A 150 8.77 9.46 36.25
N ARG A 151 9.11 10.70 36.62
CA ARG A 151 8.27 11.88 36.38
C ARG A 151 8.01 12.08 34.89
N VAL A 152 9.06 12.00 34.07
CA VAL A 152 8.95 12.10 32.60
C VAL A 152 8.03 11.00 32.06
N PHE A 153 8.24 9.74 32.46
CA PHE A 153 7.39 8.63 32.03
C PHE A 153 5.93 8.80 32.47
N THR A 154 5.68 9.25 33.69
CA THR A 154 4.32 9.50 34.18
C THR A 154 3.64 10.61 33.39
N THR A 155 4.34 11.73 33.12
CA THR A 155 3.80 12.82 32.30
C THR A 155 3.50 12.35 30.88
N LEU A 156 4.42 11.62 30.25
CA LEU A 156 4.22 11.08 28.91
C LEU A 156 3.06 10.08 28.87
N TYR A 157 2.98 9.18 29.85
CA TYR A 157 1.89 8.21 29.95
C TYR A 157 0.54 8.90 30.08
N VAL A 158 0.41 9.87 31.00
CA VAL A 158 -0.85 10.59 31.23
C VAL A 158 -1.24 11.37 29.97
N LEU A 159 -0.29 12.04 29.31
CA LEU A 159 -0.55 12.76 28.06
C LEU A 159 -1.05 11.83 26.95
N VAL A 160 -0.41 10.66 26.77
CA VAL A 160 -0.81 9.68 25.76
C VAL A 160 -2.14 9.03 26.13
N ALA A 161 -2.35 8.66 27.39
CA ALA A 161 -3.58 8.04 27.87
C ALA A 161 -4.76 8.99 27.76
N ASP A 162 -4.60 10.26 28.10
CA ASP A 162 -5.65 11.28 27.94
C ASP A 162 -5.97 11.51 26.46
N LYS A 163 -4.95 11.64 25.60
CA LYS A 163 -5.15 11.73 24.15
C LYS A 163 -5.87 10.52 23.60
N TYR A 164 -5.48 9.31 23.99
CA TYR A 164 -6.13 8.07 23.57
C TYR A 164 -7.59 8.01 24.05
N LEU A 165 -7.85 8.38 25.31
CA LEU A 165 -9.19 8.40 25.89
C LEU A 165 -10.12 9.41 25.21
N ASN A 166 -9.59 10.56 24.77
CA ASN A 166 -10.37 11.60 24.13
C ASN A 166 -10.48 11.44 22.60
N ALA A 167 -9.63 10.63 21.98
CA ALA A 167 -9.72 10.27 20.57
C ALA A 167 -11.03 9.53 20.24
N LEU A 168 -11.53 9.76 19.03
CA LEU A 168 -12.65 9.02 18.44
C LEU A 168 -12.24 7.57 18.15
N GLU A 169 -13.21 6.66 18.06
CA GLU A 169 -12.93 5.24 17.83
C GLU A 169 -12.19 4.98 16.50
N GLY A 170 -12.52 5.74 15.44
CA GLY A 170 -11.77 5.71 14.18
C GLY A 170 -10.31 6.14 14.32
N GLU A 171 -10.04 7.21 15.08
CA GLU A 171 -8.68 7.68 15.33
C GLU A 171 -7.87 6.65 16.14
N ARG A 172 -8.50 6.02 17.14
CA ARG A 172 -7.88 4.93 17.91
C ARG A 172 -7.53 3.74 17.02
N ALA A 173 -8.39 3.38 16.06
CA ALA A 173 -8.06 2.37 15.06
C ALA A 173 -6.83 2.77 14.23
N VAL A 174 -6.75 4.03 13.80
CA VAL A 174 -5.59 4.54 13.04
C VAL A 174 -4.31 4.56 13.88
N TYR A 175 -4.37 4.80 15.19
CA TYR A 175 -3.20 4.68 16.07
C TYR A 175 -2.64 3.25 16.05
N TRP A 176 -3.50 2.24 16.12
CA TRP A 176 -3.10 0.83 16.01
C TRP A 176 -2.52 0.50 14.63
N ILE A 177 -3.19 0.93 13.54
CA ILE A 177 -2.69 0.73 12.17
C ILE A 177 -1.32 1.39 11.99
N THR A 178 -1.16 2.62 12.48
CA THR A 178 0.10 3.36 12.43
C THR A 178 1.19 2.64 13.21
N GLY A 179 0.88 2.10 14.40
CA GLY A 179 1.82 1.28 15.17
C GLY A 179 2.34 0.09 14.37
N VAL A 180 1.44 -0.67 13.72
CA VAL A 180 1.82 -1.79 12.85
C VAL A 180 2.66 -1.30 11.66
N ASN A 181 2.25 -0.23 11.00
CA ASN A 181 2.99 0.34 9.86
C ASN A 181 4.40 0.80 10.25
N CYS A 182 4.57 1.40 11.43
CA CYS A 182 5.88 1.79 11.97
C CYS A 182 6.78 0.58 12.19
N VAL A 183 6.26 -0.51 12.74
CA VAL A 183 7.02 -1.76 12.91
C VAL A 183 7.45 -2.35 11.57
N VAL A 184 6.52 -2.41 10.60
CA VAL A 184 6.82 -2.88 9.24
C VAL A 184 7.85 -1.97 8.56
N TRP A 185 7.74 -0.66 8.73
CA TRP A 185 8.70 0.30 8.18
C TRP A 185 10.08 0.19 8.83
N MET A 186 10.16 -0.06 10.14
CA MET A 186 11.43 -0.35 10.82
C MET A 186 12.07 -1.64 10.29
N ALA A 187 11.28 -2.68 10.02
CA ALA A 187 11.78 -3.92 9.42
C ALA A 187 12.40 -3.69 8.02
N TRP A 188 11.89 -2.75 7.23
CA TRP A 188 12.49 -2.35 5.95
C TRP A 188 13.88 -1.70 6.08
N GLN A 189 14.17 -1.08 7.23
CA GLN A 189 15.46 -0.41 7.45
C GLN A 189 16.60 -1.43 7.62
N VAL A 190 16.29 -2.64 8.09
CA VAL A 190 17.25 -3.73 8.29
C VAL A 190 17.58 -4.41 6.94
N PRO A 191 18.81 -4.30 6.40
CA PRO A 191 19.15 -4.84 5.08
C PRO A 191 18.89 -6.34 4.92
N ARG A 192 19.09 -7.10 6.00
CA ARG A 192 18.85 -8.56 6.07
C ARG A 192 17.40 -8.94 5.79
N PHE A 193 16.44 -8.10 6.17
CA PHE A 193 15.01 -8.38 5.97
C PHE A 193 14.51 -7.98 4.59
N ARG A 194 15.23 -7.13 3.84
CA ARG A 194 14.76 -6.60 2.55
C ARG A 194 14.30 -7.66 1.52
N PRO A 195 14.97 -8.82 1.35
CA PRO A 195 14.47 -9.86 0.45
C PRO A 195 13.10 -10.39 0.87
N PHE A 196 12.92 -10.66 2.17
CA PHE A 196 11.64 -11.09 2.74
C PHE A 196 10.58 -9.99 2.56
N MET A 197 10.92 -8.74 2.89
CA MET A 197 9.97 -7.63 2.77
C MET A 197 9.51 -7.42 1.32
N ARG A 198 10.41 -7.53 0.33
CA ARG A 198 10.02 -7.48 -1.10
C ARG A 198 9.17 -8.68 -1.53
N ALA A 199 9.40 -9.86 -0.96
CA ALA A 199 8.67 -11.05 -1.34
C ALA A 199 7.29 -11.18 -0.67
N HIS A 200 7.08 -10.53 0.48
CA HIS A 200 5.91 -10.72 1.33
C HIS A 200 5.18 -9.44 1.73
N MET A 201 5.80 -8.26 1.67
CA MET A 201 5.22 -6.98 2.10
C MET A 201 5.02 -6.01 0.93
N THR A 202 5.06 -6.50 -0.31
CA THR A 202 4.68 -5.75 -1.51
C THR A 202 3.83 -6.62 -2.39
N HIS A 203 2.80 -6.05 -3.04
CA HIS A 203 1.95 -6.80 -3.94
C HIS A 203 2.45 -6.66 -5.37
N ASP A 204 2.97 -7.75 -5.94
CA ASP A 204 3.32 -7.84 -7.35
C ASP A 204 2.19 -8.56 -8.10
N PRO A 205 1.51 -7.90 -9.05
CA PRO A 205 0.43 -8.49 -9.83
C PRO A 205 0.82 -9.74 -10.63
N LEU A 206 2.11 -9.91 -10.93
CA LEU A 206 2.61 -11.04 -11.71
C LEU A 206 3.07 -12.22 -10.82
N SER A 207 3.15 -12.03 -9.50
CA SER A 207 3.66 -13.05 -8.58
C SER A 207 2.69 -14.20 -8.29
N GLY A 208 1.40 -14.03 -8.59
CA GLY A 208 0.33 -14.96 -8.21
C GLY A 208 0.02 -15.02 -6.70
N LYS A 209 0.75 -14.28 -5.86
CA LYS A 209 0.60 -14.33 -4.39
C LYS A 209 -0.57 -13.48 -3.90
N ALA A 210 -1.76 -14.05 -3.81
CA ALA A 210 -2.95 -13.30 -3.39
C ALA A 210 -2.89 -12.75 -1.95
N TYR A 211 -2.23 -13.45 -1.02
CA TYR A 211 -2.08 -12.98 0.38
C TYR A 211 -1.31 -11.64 0.47
N THR A 212 -0.49 -11.32 -0.53
CA THR A 212 0.27 -10.05 -0.53
C THR A 212 -0.62 -8.83 -0.68
N MET A 213 -1.88 -9.01 -1.11
CA MET A 213 -2.88 -7.93 -1.11
C MET A 213 -3.23 -7.47 0.30
N LEU A 214 -3.17 -8.39 1.28
CA LEU A 214 -3.41 -8.05 2.68
C LEU A 214 -2.16 -7.43 3.32
N THR A 215 -1.00 -8.03 3.12
CA THR A 215 0.23 -7.60 3.79
C THR A 215 0.80 -6.30 3.23
N SER A 216 0.61 -6.02 1.93
CA SER A 216 1.11 -4.80 1.29
C SER A 216 0.46 -3.52 1.84
N MET A 217 -0.78 -3.59 2.36
CA MET A 217 -1.47 -2.40 2.87
C MET A 217 -0.80 -1.81 4.13
N PHE A 218 0.03 -2.59 4.83
CA PHE A 218 0.78 -2.14 6.01
C PHE A 218 2.21 -1.69 5.68
N SER A 219 2.62 -1.75 4.42
CA SER A 219 4.00 -1.55 3.98
C SER A 219 4.18 -0.21 3.28
N HIS A 220 5.28 0.50 3.54
CA HIS A 220 5.53 1.84 3.00
C HIS A 220 6.97 1.97 2.47
N ALA A 221 7.11 2.46 1.24
CA ALA A 221 8.40 2.61 0.56
C ALA A 221 9.36 3.63 1.22
N SER A 222 8.82 4.66 1.87
CA SER A 222 9.60 5.75 2.45
C SER A 222 8.92 6.31 3.70
N PHE A 223 9.69 7.02 4.52
CA PHE A 223 9.16 7.71 5.70
C PHE A 223 8.09 8.75 5.32
N LEU A 224 8.33 9.54 4.27
CA LEU A 224 7.34 10.51 3.80
C LEU A 224 6.07 9.84 3.26
N HIS A 225 6.17 8.67 2.62
CA HIS A 225 4.99 7.91 2.21
C HIS A 225 4.19 7.44 3.43
N LEU A 226 4.87 6.91 4.45
CA LEU A 226 4.25 6.53 5.72
C LEU A 226 3.58 7.73 6.41
N LEU A 227 4.31 8.84 6.55
CA LEU A 227 3.82 10.05 7.20
C LEU A 227 2.58 10.61 6.48
N SER A 228 2.65 10.77 5.16
CA SER A 228 1.51 11.26 4.37
C SER A 228 0.30 10.34 4.47
N ASN A 229 0.50 9.01 4.38
CA ASN A 229 -0.60 8.06 4.47
C ASN A 229 -1.26 8.07 5.86
N THR A 230 -0.45 8.05 6.93
CA THR A 230 -0.93 8.10 8.31
C THR A 230 -1.66 9.41 8.60
N THR A 231 -1.09 10.56 8.24
CA THR A 231 -1.76 11.86 8.45
C THR A 231 -3.09 11.92 7.71
N ALA A 232 -3.13 11.42 6.47
CA ALA A 232 -4.36 11.42 5.69
C ALA A 232 -5.44 10.50 6.26
N LEU A 233 -5.05 9.30 6.63
CA LEU A 233 -5.96 8.34 7.24
C LEU A 233 -6.47 8.85 8.60
N LEU A 234 -5.61 9.48 9.41
CA LEU A 234 -5.99 10.03 10.71
C LEU A 234 -7.03 11.14 10.57
N GLY A 235 -6.78 12.11 9.67
CA GLY A 235 -7.71 13.23 9.44
C GLY A 235 -9.10 12.78 8.95
N LEU A 236 -9.17 11.76 8.11
CA LEU A 236 -10.45 11.22 7.62
C LEU A 236 -11.12 10.27 8.62
N SER A 237 -10.34 9.62 9.48
CA SER A 237 -10.87 8.66 10.46
C SER A 237 -11.75 9.31 11.52
N SER A 238 -11.49 10.57 11.88
CA SER A 238 -12.36 11.33 12.78
C SER A 238 -13.74 11.52 12.16
N VAL A 239 -13.79 11.96 10.90
CA VAL A 239 -15.03 12.17 10.15
C VAL A 239 -15.79 10.86 9.96
N LEU A 240 -15.10 9.79 9.56
CA LEU A 240 -15.70 8.46 9.43
C LEU A 240 -16.23 7.93 10.76
N SER A 241 -15.53 8.17 11.88
CA SER A 241 -15.99 7.74 13.20
C SER A 241 -17.30 8.45 13.59
N VAL A 242 -17.40 9.76 13.32
CA VAL A 242 -18.63 10.53 13.56
C VAL A 242 -19.75 10.03 12.66
N TRP A 243 -19.49 9.82 11.37
CA TRP A 243 -20.45 9.26 10.43
C TRP A 243 -20.95 7.87 10.89
N MET A 244 -20.04 6.95 11.24
CA MET A 244 -20.41 5.61 11.71
C MET A 244 -21.27 5.67 12.97
N ALA A 245 -20.92 6.52 13.93
CA ALA A 245 -21.69 6.67 15.17
C ALA A 245 -23.09 7.25 14.93
N HIS A 246 -23.16 8.30 14.11
CA HIS A 246 -24.40 8.98 13.76
C HIS A 246 -25.35 8.08 12.93
N THR A 247 -24.83 7.44 11.87
CA THR A 247 -25.61 6.50 11.07
C THR A 247 -26.07 5.31 11.90
N HIS A 248 -25.25 4.88 12.87
CA HIS A 248 -25.65 3.85 13.84
C HIS A 248 -26.83 4.28 14.70
N ASP A 249 -26.82 5.49 15.26
CA ASP A 249 -27.91 6.00 16.08
C ASP A 249 -29.24 6.11 15.32
N ILE A 250 -29.19 6.41 14.01
CA ILE A 250 -30.38 6.56 13.17
C ILE A 250 -30.92 5.21 12.69
N VAL A 251 -30.03 4.34 12.22
CA VAL A 251 -30.42 3.16 11.43
C VAL A 251 -30.46 1.88 12.27
N SER A 252 -29.52 1.71 13.20
CA SER A 252 -29.37 0.44 13.91
C SER A 252 -30.16 0.41 15.21
N ARG A 253 -30.88 -0.69 15.41
CA ARG A 253 -31.53 -1.00 16.69
C ARG A 253 -30.63 -1.78 17.65
N LEU A 254 -29.51 -2.30 17.15
CA LEU A 254 -28.57 -3.08 17.92
C LEU A 254 -27.55 -2.13 18.55
N PRO A 255 -27.48 -2.00 19.89
CA PRO A 255 -26.52 -1.11 20.55
C PRO A 255 -25.08 -1.39 20.11
N GLN A 256 -24.22 -0.38 20.18
CA GLN A 256 -22.81 -0.50 19.82
C GLN A 256 -21.97 0.26 20.83
N ALA A 257 -21.09 -0.45 21.55
CA ALA A 257 -20.19 0.18 22.50
C ALA A 257 -19.00 0.87 21.81
N ARG A 258 -18.53 0.33 20.68
CA ARG A 258 -17.36 0.85 19.94
C ARG A 258 -17.46 0.67 18.42
N GLU A 259 -17.11 1.70 17.68
CA GLU A 259 -17.04 1.72 16.21
C GLU A 259 -15.70 1.22 15.67
N MET A 260 -14.68 1.09 16.53
CA MET A 260 -13.29 0.83 16.12
C MET A 260 -13.15 -0.43 15.23
N TYR A 261 -13.89 -1.49 15.54
CA TYR A 261 -13.87 -2.74 14.75
C TYR A 261 -14.57 -2.59 13.39
N HIS A 262 -15.64 -1.78 13.32
CA HIS A 262 -16.27 -1.41 12.05
C HIS A 262 -15.27 -0.69 11.15
N PHE A 263 -14.51 0.24 11.73
CA PHE A 263 -13.45 0.96 11.02
C PHE A 263 -12.35 0.01 10.51
N PHE A 264 -11.88 -0.94 11.32
CA PHE A 264 -10.89 -1.93 10.85
C PHE A 264 -11.41 -2.77 9.68
N ALA A 265 -12.68 -3.20 9.72
CA ALA A 265 -13.28 -3.94 8.63
C ALA A 265 -13.41 -3.11 7.35
N PHE A 266 -13.86 -1.86 7.47
CA PHE A 266 -13.86 -0.90 6.37
C PHE A 266 -12.46 -0.70 5.78
N PHE A 267 -11.46 -0.43 6.62
CA PHE A 267 -10.07 -0.21 6.21
C PHE A 267 -9.50 -1.40 5.43
N ALA A 268 -9.67 -2.61 5.95
CA ALA A 268 -9.12 -3.79 5.32
C ALA A 268 -9.81 -4.10 3.99
N SER A 269 -11.15 -4.06 3.95
CA SER A 269 -11.91 -4.34 2.73
C SER A 269 -11.71 -3.29 1.64
N ALA A 270 -11.63 -2.01 2.01
CA ALA A 270 -11.33 -0.93 1.07
C ALA A 270 -9.95 -1.14 0.41
N ASN A 271 -8.93 -1.49 1.20
CA ASN A 271 -7.59 -1.76 0.66
C ASN A 271 -7.53 -3.05 -0.16
N LEU A 272 -8.20 -4.12 0.25
CA LEU A 272 -8.28 -5.37 -0.52
C LEU A 272 -8.96 -5.15 -1.87
N PHE A 273 -10.07 -4.43 -1.89
CA PHE A 273 -10.78 -4.09 -3.12
C PHE A 273 -9.95 -3.16 -4.01
N SER A 274 -9.37 -2.10 -3.44
CA SER A 274 -8.49 -1.18 -4.16
C SER A 274 -7.30 -1.90 -4.80
N THR A 275 -6.64 -2.79 -4.06
CA THR A 275 -5.53 -3.61 -4.56
C THR A 275 -6.00 -4.57 -5.65
N LEU A 276 -7.20 -5.14 -5.53
CA LEU A 276 -7.79 -5.99 -6.56
C LEU A 276 -7.98 -5.23 -7.88
N ILE A 277 -8.49 -4.00 -7.84
CA ILE A 277 -8.67 -3.15 -9.02
C ILE A 277 -7.32 -2.84 -9.67
N SER A 278 -6.32 -2.46 -8.86
CA SER A 278 -4.94 -2.25 -9.35
C SER A 278 -4.37 -3.51 -10.02
N HIS A 279 -4.50 -4.65 -9.36
CA HIS A 279 -4.08 -5.95 -9.88
C HIS A 279 -4.79 -6.28 -11.20
N HIS A 280 -6.10 -6.04 -11.29
CA HIS A 280 -6.89 -6.32 -12.49
C HIS A 280 -6.45 -5.43 -13.66
N ILE A 281 -6.25 -4.13 -13.42
CA ILE A 281 -5.75 -3.21 -14.45
C ILE A 281 -4.32 -3.59 -14.87
N ALA A 282 -3.44 -3.93 -13.92
CA ALA A 282 -2.08 -4.36 -14.22
C ALA A 282 -2.04 -5.61 -15.10
N THR A 283 -2.87 -6.62 -14.81
CA THR A 283 -2.86 -7.92 -15.51
C THR A 283 -3.67 -7.93 -16.80
N ARG A 284 -4.75 -7.14 -16.90
CA ARG A 284 -5.67 -7.15 -18.05
C ARG A 284 -5.49 -5.98 -19.01
N VAL A 285 -4.88 -4.89 -18.58
CA VAL A 285 -4.69 -3.69 -19.42
C VAL A 285 -3.21 -3.43 -19.65
N VAL A 286 -2.41 -3.38 -18.59
CA VAL A 286 -1.00 -3.00 -18.69
C VAL A 286 -0.14 -4.13 -19.26
N PHE A 287 -0.31 -5.36 -18.76
CA PHE A 287 0.46 -6.52 -19.19
C PHE A 287 0.31 -6.84 -20.69
N PRO A 288 -0.90 -6.94 -21.28
CA PRO A 288 -1.02 -7.19 -22.73
C PRO A 288 -0.39 -6.09 -23.59
N ARG A 289 -0.49 -4.82 -23.15
CA ARG A 289 0.13 -3.68 -23.85
C ARG A 289 1.66 -3.79 -23.86
N ILE A 290 2.26 -4.19 -22.73
CA ILE A 290 3.70 -4.44 -22.63
C ILE A 290 4.11 -5.58 -23.57
N ILE A 291 3.39 -6.70 -23.55
CA ILE A 291 3.69 -7.85 -24.43
C ILE A 291 3.57 -7.47 -25.92
N GLY A 292 2.57 -6.68 -26.29
CA GLY A 292 2.43 -6.17 -27.65
C GLY A 292 3.52 -5.19 -28.08
N GLN A 293 4.06 -4.38 -27.16
CA GLN A 293 5.21 -3.51 -27.43
C GLN A 293 6.49 -4.33 -27.64
N ILE A 294 6.71 -5.34 -26.78
CA ILE A 294 7.83 -6.26 -26.89
C ILE A 294 7.78 -7.04 -28.20
N SER A 295 6.61 -7.53 -28.60
CA SER A 295 6.47 -8.29 -29.84
C SER A 295 6.72 -7.45 -31.08
N LYS A 296 6.39 -6.14 -31.03
CA LYS A 296 6.59 -5.21 -32.15
C LYS A 296 8.04 -4.72 -32.26
N ASN A 297 8.72 -4.53 -31.12
CA ASN A 297 10.09 -4.02 -31.07
C ASN A 297 10.98 -4.93 -30.19
N PRO A 298 11.38 -6.12 -30.68
CA PRO A 298 12.18 -7.07 -29.91
C PRO A 298 13.57 -6.54 -29.51
N SER A 299 14.10 -5.58 -30.27
CA SER A 299 15.39 -4.90 -30.02
C SER A 299 15.30 -3.75 -29.01
N ALA A 300 14.12 -3.44 -28.49
CA ALA A 300 13.93 -2.37 -27.52
C ALA A 300 14.72 -2.66 -26.23
N ILE A 301 15.56 -1.71 -25.81
CA ILE A 301 16.32 -1.82 -24.57
C ILE A 301 15.34 -1.69 -23.39
N TYR A 302 15.19 -2.80 -22.65
CA TYR A 302 14.40 -2.85 -21.44
C TYR A 302 15.04 -1.93 -20.39
N SER A 303 14.33 -0.88 -19.99
CA SER A 303 14.73 -0.12 -18.81
C SER A 303 14.48 -0.97 -17.58
N ILE A 304 15.53 -1.66 -17.13
CA ILE A 304 15.61 -2.23 -15.79
C ILE A 304 15.72 -1.04 -14.86
N THR A 305 14.62 -0.32 -14.61
CA THR A 305 14.62 0.66 -13.52
C THR A 305 14.57 -0.16 -12.24
N PRO A 306 15.68 -0.29 -11.49
CA PRO A 306 15.67 -1.14 -10.33
C PRO A 306 14.71 -0.55 -9.29
N VAL A 307 14.00 -1.42 -8.58
CA VAL A 307 13.15 -1.06 -7.42
C VAL A 307 13.92 -0.18 -6.41
N SER A 308 15.26 -0.17 -6.46
CA SER A 308 16.13 0.72 -5.70
C SER A 308 16.04 2.23 -6.04
N ARG A 309 15.36 2.65 -7.12
CA ARG A 309 15.05 4.08 -7.32
C ARG A 309 14.06 4.62 -6.30
N TRP A 310 13.18 3.78 -5.72
CA TRP A 310 12.34 4.17 -4.58
C TRP A 310 13.18 4.42 -3.31
N THR A 311 14.21 3.59 -3.06
CA THR A 311 15.17 3.83 -1.97
C THR A 311 16.13 4.99 -2.25
N SER A 312 16.29 5.41 -3.50
CA SER A 312 17.19 6.51 -3.89
C SER A 312 16.49 7.87 -3.85
N PHE A 313 15.16 7.93 -4.03
CA PHE A 313 14.38 9.15 -3.76
C PHE A 313 14.55 9.65 -2.31
N ALA A 314 14.81 8.75 -1.36
CA ALA A 314 15.08 9.08 0.04
C ALA A 314 16.52 9.57 0.30
N ARG A 315 17.44 9.50 -0.67
CA ARG A 315 18.85 9.89 -0.52
C ARG A 315 19.23 11.17 -1.28
N THR A 316 18.43 11.58 -2.27
CA THR A 316 18.70 12.75 -3.13
C THR A 316 17.82 13.96 -2.84
N SER A 317 17.22 14.05 -1.63
CA SER A 317 16.56 15.29 -1.18
C SER A 317 17.53 16.42 -0.81
N THR A 318 18.84 16.22 -0.98
CA THR A 318 19.84 17.29 -1.03
C THR A 318 20.22 17.57 -2.49
N GLY A 319 19.42 18.42 -3.14
CA GLY A 319 19.83 19.24 -4.27
C GLY A 319 20.23 18.53 -5.57
N ARG A 320 19.24 18.04 -6.34
CA ARG A 320 19.25 18.23 -7.82
C ARG A 320 17.90 17.89 -8.44
N ASN A 321 17.39 18.83 -9.24
CA ASN A 321 16.12 18.78 -9.96
C ASN A 321 16.11 17.63 -10.97
N ASN A 322 15.58 16.47 -10.58
CA ASN A 322 15.21 15.39 -11.51
C ASN A 322 13.71 15.14 -11.43
N PHE A 323 12.94 16.15 -11.83
CA PHE A 323 11.56 15.98 -12.26
C PHE A 323 11.61 15.45 -13.70
N VAL A 324 11.56 14.12 -13.88
CA VAL A 324 11.22 13.54 -15.19
C VAL A 324 9.71 13.67 -15.36
N GLY A 325 9.25 14.90 -15.53
CA GLY A 325 8.04 15.18 -16.27
C GLY A 325 8.37 15.00 -17.74
N ILE A 326 7.57 14.20 -18.45
CA ILE A 326 7.58 14.19 -19.91
C ILE A 326 7.11 15.60 -20.33
N SER A 327 8.06 16.50 -20.54
CA SER A 327 7.82 17.83 -21.06
C SER A 327 7.50 17.69 -22.54
N SER A 328 6.21 17.71 -22.88
CA SER A 328 5.74 17.96 -24.22
C SER A 328 5.82 19.46 -24.48
N THR A 329 7.03 19.98 -24.72
CA THR A 329 7.20 21.30 -25.33
C THR A 329 7.55 21.09 -26.78
N LYS A 330 6.55 21.27 -27.65
CA LYS A 330 6.71 21.38 -29.09
C LYS A 330 7.48 22.69 -29.35
N ALA A 331 8.77 22.60 -29.68
CA ALA A 331 9.54 23.73 -30.18
C ALA A 331 9.37 23.83 -31.71
N PRO A 332 9.34 25.04 -32.30
CA PRO A 332 9.15 25.20 -33.74
C PRO A 332 10.42 24.84 -34.50
N ALA A 333 10.22 24.34 -35.71
CA ALA A 333 11.25 23.83 -36.60
C ALA A 333 12.19 24.95 -37.08
N SER A 334 13.49 24.72 -36.96
CA SER A 334 14.51 25.35 -37.81
C SER A 334 15.25 24.22 -38.52
N ALA A 335 15.25 24.30 -39.85
CA ALA A 335 15.85 23.31 -40.73
C ALA A 335 17.36 23.53 -40.81
N THR A 336 18.13 22.52 -40.43
CA THR A 336 19.44 22.22 -41.06
C THR A 336 19.86 20.81 -40.67
N SER A 337 20.19 20.06 -41.71
CA SER A 337 20.48 18.63 -41.75
C SER A 337 21.80 18.27 -41.08
N VAL A 338 21.73 17.41 -40.06
CA VAL A 338 22.71 16.33 -39.81
C VAL A 338 21.92 15.15 -39.26
N GLU A 339 21.85 14.05 -40.02
CA GLU A 339 21.32 12.77 -39.57
C GLU A 339 22.25 12.20 -38.49
N VAL A 340 22.00 12.59 -37.24
CA VAL A 340 22.36 11.74 -36.10
C VAL A 340 21.13 10.88 -35.87
N GLU A 341 21.24 9.62 -36.25
CA GLU A 341 20.29 8.57 -35.97
C GLU A 341 20.09 8.48 -34.44
N ALA A 342 19.17 9.29 -33.92
CA ALA A 342 18.76 9.27 -32.54
C ALA A 342 18.00 7.96 -32.35
N THR A 343 18.72 6.89 -32.01
CA THR A 343 18.13 5.66 -31.52
C THR A 343 17.35 6.02 -30.26
N ILE A 344 16.07 6.34 -30.41
CA ILE A 344 15.13 6.49 -29.31
C ILE A 344 15.10 5.11 -28.66
N SER A 345 15.86 4.98 -27.57
CA SER A 345 15.83 3.80 -26.71
C SER A 345 14.42 3.72 -26.14
N GLN A 346 13.53 3.02 -26.84
CA GLN A 346 12.13 2.87 -26.44
C GLN A 346 12.09 1.95 -25.23
N THR A 347 12.11 2.54 -24.04
CA THR A 347 12.11 1.79 -22.78
C THR A 347 10.76 1.11 -22.57
N VAL A 348 10.75 -0.23 -22.55
CA VAL A 348 9.54 -1.00 -22.25
C VAL A 348 9.11 -0.77 -20.79
N PRO A 349 7.83 -0.46 -20.50
CA PRO A 349 7.40 -0.08 -19.16
C PRO A 349 7.30 -1.29 -18.17
N HIS A 350 7.94 -1.24 -16.99
CA HIS A 350 7.83 -2.29 -15.93
C HIS A 350 6.56 -2.17 -15.05
N ILE A 351 5.93 -3.26 -14.64
CA ILE A 351 4.81 -3.25 -13.65
C ILE A 351 5.40 -3.11 -12.24
N LEU A 352 5.13 -2.01 -11.54
CA LEU A 352 5.68 -1.79 -10.19
C LEU A 352 4.84 -2.55 -9.14
N PRO A 353 5.48 -3.16 -8.12
CA PRO A 353 4.77 -3.66 -6.96
C PRO A 353 4.04 -2.53 -6.22
N SER A 354 2.81 -2.78 -5.76
CA SER A 354 2.05 -1.83 -4.96
C SER A 354 2.24 -2.07 -3.46
N LEU A 355 2.18 -0.98 -2.68
CA LEU A 355 2.27 -0.97 -1.23
C LEU A 355 1.55 0.26 -0.64
N GLY A 356 1.14 0.14 0.63
CA GLY A 356 0.50 1.21 1.39
C GLY A 356 -1.02 1.10 1.45
N SER A 357 -1.61 1.84 2.37
CA SER A 357 -3.05 1.85 2.64
C SER A 357 -3.82 2.97 1.95
N SER A 358 -3.31 3.51 0.85
CA SER A 358 -3.94 4.65 0.15
C SER A 358 -5.33 4.30 -0.39
N GLY A 359 -5.60 3.03 -0.72
CA GLY A 359 -6.94 2.58 -1.11
C GLY A 359 -8.02 2.92 -0.08
N ALA A 360 -7.78 2.63 1.20
CA ALA A 360 -8.68 2.99 2.28
C ALA A 360 -8.77 4.50 2.51
N THR A 361 -7.67 5.24 2.33
CA THR A 361 -7.68 6.71 2.39
C THR A 361 -8.61 7.28 1.32
N PHE A 362 -8.50 6.81 0.08
CA PHE A 362 -9.36 7.24 -1.04
C PHE A 362 -10.82 6.82 -0.84
N ALA A 363 -11.07 5.64 -0.27
CA ALA A 363 -12.42 5.22 0.11
C ALA A 363 -13.02 6.13 1.19
N ALA A 364 -12.24 6.50 2.21
CA ALA A 364 -12.68 7.41 3.26
C ALA A 364 -12.96 8.81 2.71
N PHE A 365 -12.07 9.33 1.86
CA PHE A 365 -12.27 10.59 1.13
C PHE A 365 -13.59 10.61 0.37
N MET A 366 -13.85 9.58 -0.43
CA MET A 366 -15.06 9.51 -1.25
C MET A 366 -16.32 9.37 -0.39
N LEU A 367 -16.29 8.52 0.63
CA LEU A 367 -17.39 8.37 1.58
C LEU A 367 -17.72 9.69 2.28
N THR A 368 -16.70 10.44 2.71
CA THR A 368 -16.88 11.75 3.31
C THR A 368 -17.45 12.76 2.31
N ALA A 369 -16.97 12.80 1.07
CA ALA A 369 -17.49 13.72 0.06
C ALA A 369 -18.95 13.43 -0.33
N VAL A 370 -19.36 12.16 -0.36
CA VAL A 370 -20.77 11.79 -0.60
C VAL A 370 -21.65 12.15 0.60
N SER A 371 -21.14 11.97 1.82
CA SER A 371 -21.92 12.19 3.05
C SER A 371 -21.98 13.66 3.49
N TYR A 372 -20.91 14.41 3.22
CA TYR A 372 -20.70 15.80 3.65
C TYR A 372 -19.97 16.60 2.55
N PRO A 373 -20.62 16.88 1.40
CA PRO A 373 -19.96 17.46 0.22
C PRO A 373 -19.39 18.87 0.45
N THR A 374 -20.01 19.64 1.34
CA THR A 374 -19.61 21.01 1.70
C THR A 374 -18.70 21.06 2.92
N LEU A 375 -18.20 19.92 3.42
CA LEU A 375 -17.30 19.90 4.56
C LEU A 375 -15.94 20.48 4.16
N ASP A 376 -15.59 21.60 4.79
CA ASP A 376 -14.28 22.22 4.65
C ASP A 376 -13.24 21.47 5.45
N LEU A 377 -12.23 20.94 4.75
CA LEU A 377 -11.08 20.31 5.39
C LEU A 377 -9.80 21.05 4.99
N PRO A 378 -8.83 21.18 5.90
CA PRO A 378 -7.50 21.63 5.51
C PRO A 378 -6.90 20.63 4.51
N PRO A 379 -6.03 21.05 3.57
CA PRO A 379 -5.34 20.16 2.67
C PRO A 379 -4.68 19.04 3.46
N ILE A 380 -5.15 17.81 3.22
CA ILE A 380 -4.70 16.61 3.90
C ILE A 380 -3.31 16.25 3.33
N SER A 381 -2.31 16.97 3.80
CA SER A 381 -0.90 16.75 3.51
C SER A 381 -0.09 17.11 4.76
N PRO A 382 1.01 16.39 5.05
CA PRO A 382 1.83 16.69 6.22
C PRO A 382 2.52 18.06 6.18
N PHE A 383 2.43 18.76 5.04
CA PHE A 383 2.98 20.10 4.81
C PHE A 383 1.90 21.16 4.55
N GLY A 384 0.63 20.78 4.66
CA GLY A 384 -0.50 21.67 4.43
C GLY A 384 -0.69 22.63 5.59
N SER A 385 -0.96 23.90 5.30
CA SER A 385 -1.32 24.88 6.33
C SER A 385 -2.76 24.63 6.79
N PRO A 386 -3.03 24.52 8.10
CA PRO A 386 -4.39 24.46 8.64
C PRO A 386 -5.21 25.73 8.37
N ALA A 387 -4.56 26.83 8.01
CA ALA A 387 -5.22 28.12 7.78
C ALA A 387 -5.97 28.20 6.44
N PHE A 388 -5.72 27.27 5.53
CA PHE A 388 -6.43 27.18 4.26
C PHE A 388 -7.33 25.95 4.28
N THR A 389 -8.62 26.12 4.04
CA THR A 389 -9.57 25.02 3.94
C THR A 389 -10.23 25.04 2.56
N VAL A 390 -10.59 23.85 2.08
CA VAL A 390 -11.27 23.69 0.80
C VAL A 390 -12.39 22.69 0.99
N PRO A 391 -13.57 22.90 0.38
CA PRO A 391 -14.63 21.90 0.41
C PRO A 391 -14.11 20.57 -0.11
N ILE A 392 -14.37 19.49 0.64
CA ILE A 392 -13.82 18.17 0.35
C ILE A 392 -14.18 17.67 -1.06
N ILE A 393 -15.33 18.09 -1.60
CA ILE A 393 -15.75 17.74 -2.96
C ILE A 393 -14.73 18.19 -4.02
N TYR A 394 -14.11 19.36 -3.86
CA TYR A 394 -13.05 19.83 -4.76
C TYR A 394 -11.76 19.03 -4.56
N GLY A 395 -11.42 18.69 -3.32
CA GLY A 395 -10.29 17.82 -3.01
C GLY A 395 -10.42 16.45 -3.66
N VAL A 396 -11.58 15.81 -3.53
CA VAL A 396 -11.89 14.52 -4.17
C VAL A 396 -11.90 14.65 -5.68
N GLY A 397 -12.55 15.68 -6.23
CA GLY A 397 -12.56 15.94 -7.67
C GLY A 397 -11.15 16.06 -8.25
N GLY A 398 -10.28 16.83 -7.60
CA GLY A 398 -8.88 16.99 -8.00
C GLY A 398 -8.08 15.68 -7.93
N LEU A 399 -8.23 14.90 -6.86
CA LEU A 399 -7.55 13.61 -6.70
C LEU A 399 -8.04 12.56 -7.71
N MET A 400 -9.34 12.58 -8.06
CA MET A 400 -9.92 11.71 -9.10
C MET A 400 -9.42 12.09 -10.48
N MET A 401 -9.40 13.38 -10.81
CA MET A 401 -8.83 13.86 -12.07
C MET A 401 -7.35 13.50 -12.19
N LEU A 402 -6.57 13.65 -11.11
CA LEU A 402 -5.17 13.26 -11.07
C LEU A 402 -4.99 11.77 -11.35
N SER A 403 -5.83 10.92 -10.75
CA SER A 403 -5.77 9.47 -10.92
C SER A 403 -6.19 9.03 -12.32
N TYR A 404 -7.27 9.60 -12.86
CA TYR A 404 -7.72 9.36 -14.23
C TYR A 404 -6.65 9.77 -15.26
N ASN A 405 -6.12 11.00 -15.16
CA ASN A 405 -5.05 11.47 -16.04
C ASN A 405 -3.77 10.64 -15.87
N GLY A 406 -3.47 10.18 -14.64
CA GLY A 406 -2.34 9.31 -14.37
C GLY A 406 -2.44 7.97 -15.10
N ILE A 407 -3.63 7.36 -15.16
CA ILE A 407 -3.85 6.12 -15.93
C ILE A 407 -3.74 6.40 -17.43
N LEU A 408 -4.38 7.46 -17.94
CA LEU A 408 -4.36 7.80 -19.36
C LEU A 408 -2.94 8.10 -19.87
N ARG A 409 -2.16 8.85 -19.09
CA ARG A 409 -0.78 9.25 -19.43
C ARG A 409 0.28 8.24 -19.01
N GLY A 410 -0.12 7.13 -18.36
CA GLY A 410 0.80 6.11 -17.89
C GLY A 410 1.76 6.57 -16.78
N TRP A 411 1.34 7.50 -15.93
CA TRP A 411 2.09 7.93 -14.75
C TRP A 411 2.20 6.80 -13.73
N ARG A 412 3.35 6.75 -13.04
CA ARG A 412 3.73 5.62 -12.18
C ARG A 412 4.21 6.03 -10.80
N LEU A 413 4.14 7.33 -10.49
CA LEU A 413 4.52 7.84 -9.18
C LEU A 413 3.55 7.32 -8.09
N PHE A 414 2.28 7.08 -8.46
CA PHE A 414 1.25 6.57 -7.58
C PHE A 414 0.52 5.40 -8.21
N ASP A 415 -0.10 4.55 -7.38
CA ASP A 415 -1.02 3.52 -7.85
C ASP A 415 -2.40 4.15 -8.14
N HIS A 416 -2.49 4.79 -9.30
CA HIS A 416 -3.70 5.48 -9.73
C HIS A 416 -4.92 4.56 -9.85
N ALA A 417 -4.70 3.30 -10.21
CA ALA A 417 -5.74 2.28 -10.30
C ALA A 417 -6.27 1.91 -8.91
N ALA A 418 -5.38 1.73 -7.93
CA ALA A 418 -5.77 1.54 -6.54
C ALA A 418 -6.57 2.74 -6.01
N HIS A 419 -6.16 3.97 -6.31
CA HIS A 419 -6.86 5.18 -5.87
C HIS A 419 -8.31 5.26 -6.40
N LEU A 420 -8.51 4.98 -7.70
CA LEU A 420 -9.86 4.91 -8.28
C LEU A 420 -10.67 3.74 -7.69
N GLY A 421 -10.04 2.58 -7.47
CA GLY A 421 -10.67 1.44 -6.81
C GLY A 421 -11.13 1.76 -5.38
N GLY A 422 -10.31 2.49 -4.63
CA GLY A 422 -10.65 2.99 -3.30
C GLY A 422 -11.85 3.93 -3.33
N ALA A 423 -11.84 4.92 -4.24
CA ALA A 423 -12.97 5.83 -4.40
C ALA A 423 -14.27 5.09 -4.79
N ALA A 424 -14.20 4.14 -5.73
CA ALA A 424 -15.34 3.31 -6.11
C ALA A 424 -15.88 2.50 -4.91
N PHE A 425 -15.00 1.94 -4.07
CA PHE A 425 -15.41 1.29 -2.82
C PHE A 425 -16.09 2.25 -1.88
N GLY A 426 -15.53 3.45 -1.67
CA GLY A 426 -16.11 4.48 -0.80
C GLY A 426 -17.53 4.89 -1.21
N THR A 427 -17.75 5.08 -2.52
CA THR A 427 -19.09 5.33 -3.09
C THR A 427 -20.03 4.16 -2.84
N ALA A 428 -19.62 2.92 -3.14
CA ALA A 428 -20.47 1.76 -2.87
C ALA A 428 -20.78 1.62 -1.37
N TYR A 429 -19.82 1.96 -0.52
CA TYR A 429 -19.95 1.90 0.93
C TYR A 429 -20.94 2.93 1.49
N SER A 430 -21.04 4.13 0.88
CA SER A 430 -22.01 5.14 1.33
C SER A 430 -23.45 4.68 1.15
N PHE A 431 -23.74 3.85 0.14
CA PHE A 431 -25.08 3.34 -0.11
C PHE A 431 -25.40 2.05 0.66
N HIS A 432 -24.42 1.15 0.80
CA HIS A 432 -24.69 -0.22 1.28
C HIS A 432 -23.86 -0.63 2.50
N GLY A 433 -22.74 0.05 2.77
CA GLY A 433 -21.74 -0.38 3.73
C GLY A 433 -22.26 -0.48 5.16
N PHE A 434 -23.03 0.52 5.61
CA PHE A 434 -23.61 0.50 6.96
C PHE A 434 -24.64 -0.63 7.11
N ARG A 435 -25.53 -0.81 6.13
CA ARG A 435 -26.54 -1.88 6.14
C ARG A 435 -25.88 -3.26 6.17
N PHE A 436 -24.80 -3.44 5.42
CA PHE A 436 -24.01 -4.66 5.46
C PHE A 436 -23.36 -4.90 6.82
N TRP A 437 -22.79 -3.86 7.44
CA TRP A 437 -22.24 -3.94 8.80
C TRP A 437 -23.29 -4.37 9.83
N ASP A 438 -24.44 -3.73 9.81
CA ASP A 438 -25.56 -4.01 10.71
C ASP A 438 -26.14 -5.43 10.48
N TRP A 439 -26.22 -5.86 9.22
CA TRP A 439 -26.53 -7.24 8.86
C TRP A 439 -25.49 -8.22 9.42
N ALA A 440 -24.21 -7.97 9.23
CA ALA A 440 -23.14 -8.85 9.71
C ALA A 440 -23.23 -9.03 11.23
N ARG A 441 -23.42 -7.93 11.99
CA ARG A 441 -23.61 -7.97 13.45
C ARG A 441 -24.80 -8.81 13.90
N ARG A 442 -25.88 -8.87 13.12
CA ARG A 442 -27.02 -9.75 13.42
C ARG A 442 -26.79 -11.22 13.07
N HIS A 443 -25.88 -11.52 12.14
CA HIS A 443 -25.70 -12.88 11.61
C HIS A 443 -24.43 -13.59 12.09
N VAL A 444 -23.51 -12.90 12.79
CA VAL A 444 -22.41 -13.56 13.47
C VAL A 444 -22.89 -14.46 14.60
N GLY A 445 -22.14 -15.55 14.85
CA GLY A 445 -22.42 -16.47 15.94
C GLY A 445 -22.06 -15.92 17.32
N GLY A 446 -22.64 -16.52 18.36
CA GLY A 446 -22.49 -16.11 19.76
C GLY A 446 -23.65 -15.26 20.28
N GLU A 447 -23.59 -14.92 21.56
CA GLU A 447 -24.56 -14.03 22.21
C GLU A 447 -24.48 -12.62 21.63
N LYS A 448 -25.63 -11.96 21.54
CA LYS A 448 -25.77 -10.64 20.91
C LYS A 448 -26.32 -9.64 21.92
N PRO A 449 -25.99 -8.34 21.75
CA PRO A 449 -26.61 -7.27 22.54
C PRO A 449 -28.13 -7.27 22.39
N THR A 450 -28.81 -6.70 23.38
CA THR A 450 -30.28 -6.64 23.37
C THR A 450 -30.74 -5.57 22.38
N GLU A 451 -31.55 -5.94 21.39
CA GLU A 451 -32.10 -4.96 20.44
C GLU A 451 -33.06 -4.00 21.16
N LYS A 452 -32.98 -2.71 20.83
CA LYS A 452 -33.88 -1.70 21.38
C LYS A 452 -35.32 -1.97 20.91
N VAL A 453 -36.23 -2.18 21.86
CA VAL A 453 -37.66 -2.37 21.59
C VAL A 453 -38.26 -1.05 21.08
N THR A 454 -38.99 -1.11 19.97
CA THR A 454 -39.83 0.01 19.52
C THR A 454 -40.88 0.31 20.60
N LYS A 455 -40.80 1.49 21.23
CA LYS A 455 -42.02 2.07 21.79
C LYS A 455 -42.90 2.39 20.59
N SER A 456 -43.99 1.63 20.37
CA SER A 456 -44.99 2.05 19.38
C SER A 456 -45.44 3.46 19.78
N LYS A 457 -45.27 4.41 18.86
CA LYS A 457 -45.91 5.71 18.99
C LYS A 457 -47.41 5.56 18.84
#